data_AF-A0AAU7UAY2-F1
#
_entry.id   AF-A0AAU7UAY2-F1
#
_cell.length_a   1.000
_cell.length_b   1.000
_cell.length_c   1.000
_cell.angle_alpha   90.00
_cell.angle_beta   90.00
_cell.angle_gamma   90.00
#
_symmetry.space_group_name_H-M   'P 1'
#
loop_
_entity.id
_entity.type
_entity.pdbx_description
1 polymer ?
#
loop_
_entity_poly.entity_id
_entity_poly.type
_entity_poly.pdbx_seq_one_letter_code
_entity_poly.pdbx_strand_id
1 'polypeptide(L)'
;MSVARVQAAVDAGDEAGALTLLAALTPLPDEHDEAAALALWLGRPALAAAWAREPLTRAAALLRLGRTAEVLTLLEGQPDSARVQVLRARAEGDEVAALSARQQARAEGDGPALVAAVTLLGERLWRSDPRRALRTLAEGLKVAELLGTAADPHLLAVLALVQREVGSPEKAQRTAQKAFERSRPRSPARVWAWLALQQEADARAEAQSGELDWAQLLASSTSATHA
;
A
#
# COMPACT_ATOMS: atom_id res chain seq x y z
N MET A 1 17.89 23.59 -3.02
CA MET A 1 17.12 22.58 -3.78
C MET A 1 15.68 22.69 -3.35
N SER A 2 14.70 22.72 -4.26
CA SER A 2 13.27 22.90 -3.91
C SER A 2 12.43 21.69 -4.27
N VAL A 3 11.30 21.54 -3.59
CA VAL A 3 10.32 20.47 -3.83
C VAL A 3 9.80 20.49 -5.27
N ALA A 4 9.54 21.69 -5.82
CA ALA A 4 9.10 21.88 -7.20
C ALA A 4 10.04 21.25 -8.25
N ARG A 5 11.37 21.21 -7.99
CA ARG A 5 12.32 20.57 -8.91
C ARG A 5 12.22 19.05 -8.89
N VAL A 6 11.96 18.47 -7.70
CA VAL A 6 11.70 17.03 -7.58
C VAL A 6 10.40 16.68 -8.30
N GLN A 7 9.34 17.47 -8.07
CA GLN A 7 8.05 17.29 -8.76
C GLN A 7 8.20 17.38 -10.29
N ALA A 8 8.94 18.37 -10.80
CA ALA A 8 9.17 18.50 -12.23
C ALA A 8 9.89 17.27 -12.85
N ALA A 9 10.85 16.67 -12.12
CA ALA A 9 11.50 15.44 -12.56
C ALA A 9 10.53 14.25 -12.55
N VAL A 10 9.66 14.16 -11.54
CA VAL A 10 8.58 13.15 -11.47
C VAL A 10 7.62 13.29 -12.66
N ASP A 11 7.17 14.51 -12.95
CA ASP A 11 6.23 14.79 -14.05
C ASP A 11 6.85 14.50 -15.42
N ALA A 12 8.16 14.69 -15.57
CA ALA A 12 8.92 14.33 -16.76
C ALA A 12 9.19 12.82 -16.90
N GLY A 13 8.86 12.02 -15.89
CA GLY A 13 9.17 10.58 -15.84
C GLY A 13 10.67 10.28 -15.60
N ASP A 14 11.47 11.28 -15.22
CA ASP A 14 12.88 11.11 -14.85
C ASP A 14 12.99 10.67 -13.39
N GLU A 15 12.69 9.39 -13.16
CA GLU A 15 12.69 8.81 -11.81
C GLU A 15 14.09 8.85 -11.16
N ALA A 16 15.15 8.58 -11.93
CA ALA A 16 16.52 8.58 -11.42
C ALA A 16 16.97 10.00 -11.02
N GLY A 17 16.64 10.99 -11.84
CA GLY A 17 16.82 12.40 -11.52
C GLY A 17 16.02 12.80 -10.28
N ALA A 18 14.74 12.44 -10.21
CA ALA A 18 13.89 12.74 -9.06
C ALA A 18 14.46 12.19 -7.74
N LEU A 19 14.95 10.94 -7.73
CA LEU A 19 15.61 10.35 -6.56
C LEU A 19 16.89 11.08 -6.17
N THR A 20 17.70 11.49 -7.15
CA THR A 20 18.93 12.25 -6.90
C THR A 20 18.62 13.61 -6.29
N LEU A 21 17.63 14.32 -6.84
CA LEU A 21 17.19 15.62 -6.33
C LEU A 21 16.57 15.49 -4.93
N LEU A 22 15.77 14.45 -4.69
CA LEU A 22 15.16 14.16 -3.39
C LEU A 22 16.23 13.89 -2.32
N ALA A 23 17.28 13.13 -2.63
CA ALA A 23 18.35 12.82 -1.69
C ALA A 23 19.15 14.07 -1.26
N ALA A 24 19.22 15.09 -2.12
CA ALA A 24 19.88 16.37 -1.84
C ALA A 24 18.91 17.44 -1.29
N LEU A 25 17.63 17.11 -1.12
CA LEU A 25 16.62 18.05 -0.67
C LEU A 25 16.72 18.26 0.84
N THR A 26 16.67 19.51 1.27
CA THR A 26 16.40 19.92 2.65
C THR A 26 15.17 20.82 2.58
N PRO A 27 13.95 20.27 2.78
CA PRO A 27 12.73 21.04 2.57
C PRO A 27 12.62 22.16 3.61
N LEU A 28 12.08 23.30 3.19
CA LEU A 28 11.71 24.36 4.13
C LEU A 28 10.53 23.91 5.02
N PRO A 29 10.37 24.47 6.23
CA PRO A 29 9.30 24.07 7.15
C PRO A 29 7.89 23.98 6.55
N ASP A 30 7.55 24.87 5.63
CA ASP A 30 6.28 24.94 4.91
C ASP A 30 6.17 23.93 3.73
N GLU A 31 7.30 23.43 3.24
CA GLU A 31 7.37 22.43 2.17
C GLU A 31 7.36 20.97 2.68
N HIS A 32 7.42 20.77 4.00
CA HIS A 32 7.61 19.46 4.63
C HIS A 32 6.60 18.39 4.19
N ASP A 33 5.30 18.71 4.16
CA ASP A 33 4.26 17.74 3.82
C ASP A 33 4.26 17.38 2.33
N GLU A 34 4.53 18.36 1.46
CA GLU A 34 4.67 18.12 0.02
C GLU A 34 5.91 17.27 -0.28
N ALA A 35 7.04 17.60 0.35
CA ALA A 35 8.27 16.80 0.27
C ALA A 35 8.06 15.37 0.78
N ALA A 36 7.30 15.20 1.87
CA ALA A 36 6.99 13.89 2.41
C ALA A 36 6.10 13.06 1.49
N ALA A 37 5.07 13.67 0.89
CA ALA A 37 4.22 13.01 -0.08
C ALA A 37 5.02 12.55 -1.32
N LEU A 38 5.91 13.39 -1.83
CA LEU A 38 6.83 13.04 -2.92
C LEU A 38 7.81 11.93 -2.54
N ALA A 39 8.40 12.00 -1.35
CA ALA A 39 9.28 10.94 -0.85
C ALA A 39 8.53 9.60 -0.78
N LEU A 40 7.29 9.59 -0.26
CA LEU A 40 6.47 8.39 -0.18
C LEU A 40 6.06 7.87 -1.57
N TRP A 41 5.78 8.78 -2.52
CA TRP A 41 5.49 8.46 -3.92
C TRP A 41 6.68 7.78 -4.59
N LEU A 42 7.89 8.27 -4.34
CA LEU A 42 9.15 7.77 -4.89
C LEU A 42 9.69 6.51 -4.20
N GLY A 43 9.01 6.01 -3.16
CA GLY A 43 9.44 4.83 -2.40
C GLY A 43 10.61 5.11 -1.46
N ARG A 44 10.57 6.27 -0.78
CA ARG A 44 11.49 6.67 0.31
C ARG A 44 10.71 6.91 1.60
N PRO A 45 10.13 5.86 2.19
CA PRO A 45 9.31 6.00 3.39
C PRO A 45 10.09 6.55 4.59
N ALA A 46 11.40 6.33 4.71
CA ALA A 46 12.18 6.94 5.81
C ALA A 46 12.19 8.47 5.73
N LEU A 47 12.43 9.04 4.53
CA LEU A 47 12.37 10.48 4.30
C LEU A 47 10.94 11.02 4.49
N ALA A 48 9.94 10.30 3.99
CA ALA A 48 8.54 10.68 4.18
C ALA A 48 8.16 10.75 5.67
N ALA A 49 8.55 9.75 6.46
CA ALA A 49 8.27 9.72 7.90
C ALA A 49 9.02 10.83 8.67
N ALA A 50 10.20 11.23 8.20
CA ALA A 50 10.99 12.29 8.81
C ALA A 50 10.44 13.69 8.52
N TRP A 51 9.88 13.92 7.33
CA TRP A 51 9.39 15.23 6.91
C TRP A 51 7.91 15.45 7.20
N ALA A 52 7.07 14.41 7.13
CA ALA A 52 5.62 14.53 7.27
C ALA A 52 5.22 15.11 8.63
N ARG A 53 4.45 16.20 8.59
CA ARG A 53 3.69 16.75 9.71
C ARG A 53 2.25 16.24 9.69
N GLU A 54 1.71 16.01 8.51
CA GLU A 54 0.40 15.38 8.31
C GLU A 54 0.41 13.93 8.85
N PRO A 55 -0.44 13.59 9.85
CA PRO A 55 -0.36 12.32 10.56
C PRO A 55 -0.59 11.08 9.69
N LEU A 56 -1.49 11.11 8.72
CA LEU A 56 -1.81 9.93 7.92
C LEU A 56 -0.69 9.56 6.94
N THR A 57 -0.04 10.56 6.33
CA THR A 57 1.12 10.39 5.46
C THR A 57 2.28 9.81 6.27
N ARG A 58 2.51 10.35 7.47
CA ARG A 58 3.53 9.81 8.38
C ARG A 58 3.21 8.38 8.79
N ALA A 59 1.97 8.07 9.16
CA ALA A 59 1.53 6.72 9.49
C ALA A 59 1.72 5.74 8.32
N ALA A 60 1.33 6.13 7.10
CA ALA A 60 1.52 5.31 5.90
C ALA A 60 3.01 5.04 5.61
N ALA A 61 3.89 6.02 5.84
CA ALA A 61 5.33 5.85 5.73
C ALA A 61 5.89 4.89 6.79
N LEU A 62 5.52 5.08 8.06
CA LEU A 62 5.93 4.22 9.18
C LEU A 62 5.47 2.77 8.99
N LEU A 63 4.26 2.55 8.46
CA LEU A 63 3.74 1.23 8.11
C LEU A 63 4.57 0.53 7.03
N ARG A 64 5.18 1.26 6.09
CA ARG A 64 6.10 0.65 5.10
C ARG A 64 7.42 0.23 5.74
N LEU A 65 7.82 0.89 6.82
CA LEU A 65 9.08 0.67 7.55
C LEU A 65 8.98 -0.38 8.67
N GLY A 66 7.85 -1.09 8.86
CA GLY A 66 7.75 -2.04 9.99
C GLY A 66 7.32 -1.42 11.32
N ARG A 67 7.14 -0.09 11.40
CA ARG A 67 7.00 0.64 12.68
C ARG A 67 5.57 0.72 13.19
N THR A 68 4.92 -0.43 13.37
CA THR A 68 3.49 -0.50 13.73
C THR A 68 3.15 0.12 15.08
N ALA A 69 4.01 -0.03 16.10
CA ALA A 69 3.78 0.57 17.42
C ALA A 69 3.77 2.11 17.37
N GLU A 70 4.69 2.71 16.59
CA GLU A 70 4.73 4.17 16.38
C GLU A 70 3.46 4.65 15.65
N VAL A 71 2.93 3.86 14.72
CA VAL A 71 1.69 4.17 13.99
C VAL A 71 0.50 4.17 14.94
N LEU A 72 0.35 3.15 15.79
CA LEU A 72 -0.75 3.09 16.74
C LEU A 72 -0.74 4.29 17.69
N THR A 73 0.43 4.62 18.25
CA THR A 73 0.62 5.80 19.11
C THR A 73 0.27 7.10 18.37
N LEU A 74 0.74 7.26 17.13
CA LEU A 74 0.47 8.45 16.31
C LEU A 74 -1.04 8.63 16.03
N LEU A 75 -1.75 7.52 15.84
CA LEU A 75 -3.16 7.54 15.48
C LEU A 75 -4.11 7.68 16.68
N GLU A 76 -3.69 7.46 17.92
CA GLU A 76 -4.54 7.59 19.12
C GLU A 76 -5.25 8.95 19.23
N GLY A 77 -4.53 10.04 18.90
CA GLY A 77 -5.06 11.41 18.96
C GLY A 77 -5.77 11.89 17.69
N GLN A 78 -5.92 11.05 16.67
CA GLN A 78 -6.51 11.46 15.39
C GLN A 78 -8.04 11.34 15.40
N PRO A 79 -8.77 12.23 14.69
CA PRO A 79 -10.21 12.09 14.51
C PRO A 79 -10.57 10.73 13.92
N ASP A 80 -11.63 10.13 14.45
CA ASP A 80 -12.11 8.87 13.90
C ASP A 80 -12.61 9.07 12.47
N SER A 81 -12.07 8.28 11.55
CA SER A 81 -12.39 8.31 10.14
C SER A 81 -12.00 6.98 9.49
N ALA A 82 -12.62 6.65 8.37
CA ALA A 82 -12.32 5.43 7.61
C ALA A 82 -10.83 5.29 7.28
N ARG A 83 -10.15 6.40 6.95
CA ARG A 83 -8.72 6.41 6.61
C ARG A 83 -7.84 6.11 7.83
N VAL A 84 -8.15 6.67 8.99
CA VAL A 84 -7.47 6.35 10.26
C VAL A 84 -7.69 4.88 10.59
N GLN A 85 -8.92 4.38 10.48
CA GLN A 85 -9.24 2.98 10.79
C GLN A 85 -8.52 1.99 9.89
N VAL A 86 -8.37 2.28 8.59
CA VAL A 86 -7.57 1.44 7.69
C VAL A 86 -6.10 1.37 8.11
N LEU A 87 -5.50 2.50 8.51
CA LEU A 87 -4.11 2.55 8.95
C LEU A 87 -3.91 1.84 10.29
N ARG A 88 -4.84 1.98 11.24
CA ARG A 88 -4.85 1.21 12.49
C ARG A 88 -4.96 -0.28 12.23
N ALA A 89 -5.94 -0.71 11.42
CA ALA A 89 -6.11 -2.10 11.05
C ALA A 89 -4.88 -2.70 10.37
N ARG A 90 -4.16 -1.91 9.56
CA ARG A 90 -2.90 -2.33 8.96
C ARG A 90 -1.78 -2.51 9.98
N ALA A 91 -1.73 -1.68 11.03
CA ALA A 91 -0.76 -1.78 12.11
C ALA A 91 -1.06 -2.97 13.05
N GLU A 92 -2.33 -3.22 13.35
CA GLU A 92 -2.81 -4.34 14.19
C GLU A 92 -2.62 -5.69 13.50
N GLY A 93 -2.92 -5.75 12.19
CA GLY A 93 -2.60 -6.91 11.36
C GLY A 93 -3.54 -8.12 11.52
N ASP A 94 -4.72 -7.95 12.12
CA ASP A 94 -5.72 -9.01 12.22
C ASP A 94 -6.94 -8.80 11.28
N GLU A 95 -7.73 -9.86 11.11
CA GLU A 95 -8.92 -9.86 10.26
C GLU A 95 -10.05 -8.99 10.82
N VAL A 96 -10.21 -8.95 12.15
CA VAL A 96 -11.30 -8.24 12.83
C VAL A 96 -11.15 -6.74 12.62
N ALA A 97 -9.94 -6.23 12.77
CA ALA A 97 -9.60 -4.85 12.49
C ALA A 97 -9.86 -4.48 11.02
N ALA A 98 -9.44 -5.33 10.08
CA ALA A 98 -9.68 -5.11 8.65
C ALA A 98 -11.19 -5.11 8.29
N LEU A 99 -11.98 -5.95 8.96
CA LEU A 99 -13.44 -5.97 8.83
C LEU A 99 -14.08 -4.69 9.36
N SER A 100 -13.64 -4.21 10.53
CA SER A 100 -14.10 -2.95 11.14
C SER A 100 -13.79 -1.76 10.23
N ALA A 101 -12.55 -1.64 9.74
CA ALA A 101 -12.15 -0.59 8.81
C ALA A 101 -12.99 -0.59 7.53
N ARG A 102 -13.31 -1.77 6.99
CA ARG A 102 -14.22 -1.90 5.83
C ARG A 102 -15.63 -1.39 6.14
N GLN A 103 -16.18 -1.73 7.30
CA GLN A 103 -17.51 -1.27 7.71
C GLN A 103 -17.54 0.24 7.85
N GLN A 104 -16.51 0.84 8.48
CA GLN A 104 -16.39 2.28 8.62
C GLN A 104 -16.31 2.97 7.26
N ALA A 105 -15.45 2.48 6.35
CA ALA A 105 -15.32 3.05 5.02
C ALA A 105 -16.62 3.02 4.20
N ARG A 106 -17.41 1.96 4.35
CA ARG A 106 -18.76 1.89 3.74
C ARG A 106 -19.72 2.91 4.36
N ALA A 107 -19.73 3.03 5.68
CA ALA A 107 -20.62 3.95 6.39
C ALA A 107 -20.33 5.42 6.03
N GLU A 108 -19.06 5.78 5.88
CA GLU A 108 -18.63 7.13 5.48
C GLU A 108 -18.71 7.37 3.97
N GLY A 109 -18.84 6.32 3.16
CA GLY A 109 -18.78 6.42 1.70
C GLY A 109 -17.39 6.77 1.14
N ASP A 110 -16.32 6.56 1.92
CA ASP A 110 -14.94 6.80 1.47
C ASP A 110 -14.47 5.64 0.57
N GLY A 111 -14.62 5.84 -0.75
CA GLY A 111 -14.23 4.85 -1.77
C GLY A 111 -12.76 4.43 -1.69
N PRO A 112 -11.78 5.36 -1.65
CA PRO A 112 -10.38 5.02 -1.46
C PRO A 112 -10.10 4.21 -0.18
N ALA A 113 -10.66 4.59 0.96
CA ALA A 113 -10.53 3.84 2.21
C ALA A 113 -11.16 2.45 2.09
N LEU A 114 -12.30 2.34 1.40
CA LEU A 114 -12.98 1.07 1.17
C LEU A 114 -12.12 0.12 0.33
N VAL A 115 -11.52 0.61 -0.75
CA VAL A 115 -10.58 -0.17 -1.59
C VAL A 115 -9.39 -0.65 -0.76
N ALA A 116 -8.81 0.22 0.07
CA ALA A 116 -7.70 -0.13 0.93
C ALA A 116 -8.08 -1.18 1.99
N ALA A 117 -9.27 -1.05 2.61
CA ALA A 117 -9.78 -1.99 3.61
C ALA A 117 -10.07 -3.38 3.03
N VAL A 118 -10.73 -3.47 1.87
CA VAL A 118 -11.00 -4.76 1.23
C VAL A 118 -9.73 -5.41 0.69
N THR A 119 -8.74 -4.61 0.28
CA THR A 119 -7.41 -5.13 -0.10
C THR A 119 -6.73 -5.75 1.12
N LEU A 120 -6.65 -5.02 2.23
CA LEU A 120 -6.11 -5.54 3.50
C LEU A 120 -6.82 -6.82 3.93
N LEU A 121 -8.16 -6.83 3.93
CA LEU A 121 -8.94 -8.01 4.30
C LEU A 121 -8.69 -9.19 3.35
N GLY A 122 -8.56 -8.92 2.04
CA GLY A 122 -8.20 -9.92 1.04
C GLY A 122 -6.82 -10.54 1.29
N GLU A 123 -5.82 -9.73 1.69
CA GLU A 123 -4.49 -10.23 2.07
C GLU A 123 -4.57 -11.22 3.25
N ARG A 124 -5.37 -10.90 4.28
CA ARG A 124 -5.54 -11.75 5.48
C ARG A 124 -6.26 -13.05 5.18
N LEU A 125 -7.27 -13.00 4.30
CA LEU A 125 -8.08 -14.15 3.95
C LEU A 125 -7.45 -15.05 2.90
N TRP A 126 -6.46 -14.58 2.13
CA TRP A 126 -6.00 -15.26 0.92
C TRP A 126 -5.57 -16.71 1.18
N ARG A 127 -4.81 -16.97 2.26
CA ARG A 127 -4.33 -18.34 2.56
C ARG A 127 -5.35 -19.22 3.29
N SER A 128 -6.22 -18.64 4.10
CA SER A 128 -7.18 -19.37 4.93
C SER A 128 -8.51 -19.63 4.22
N ASP A 129 -9.03 -18.65 3.48
CA ASP A 129 -10.26 -18.72 2.71
C ASP A 129 -10.14 -17.90 1.40
N PRO A 130 -9.44 -18.44 0.37
CA PRO A 130 -9.21 -17.72 -0.88
C PRO A 130 -10.51 -17.40 -1.65
N ARG A 131 -11.60 -18.15 -1.44
CA ARG A 131 -12.89 -17.83 -2.08
C ARG A 131 -13.56 -16.62 -1.44
N ARG A 132 -13.50 -16.49 -0.11
CA ARG A 132 -13.95 -15.28 0.59
C ARG A 132 -13.04 -14.09 0.31
N ALA A 133 -11.72 -14.30 0.20
CA ALA A 133 -10.79 -13.27 -0.25
C ALA A 133 -11.18 -12.76 -1.65
N LEU A 134 -11.43 -13.65 -2.61
CA LEU A 134 -11.82 -13.27 -3.97
C LEU A 134 -13.10 -12.43 -4.01
N ARG A 135 -14.14 -12.83 -3.26
CA ARG A 135 -15.40 -12.07 -3.16
C ARG A 135 -15.19 -10.70 -2.51
N THR A 136 -14.33 -10.64 -1.50
CA THR A 136 -13.98 -9.38 -0.83
C THR A 136 -13.26 -8.43 -1.78
N LEU A 137 -12.29 -8.90 -2.54
CA LEU A 137 -11.53 -8.09 -3.49
C LEU A 137 -12.38 -7.62 -4.69
N ALA A 138 -13.40 -8.40 -5.08
CA ALA A 138 -14.33 -8.00 -6.12
C ALA A 138 -15.11 -6.72 -5.77
N GLU A 139 -15.35 -6.46 -4.48
CA GLU A 139 -15.94 -5.20 -4.02
C GLU A 139 -15.04 -4.01 -4.38
N GLY A 140 -13.74 -4.11 -4.14
CA GLY A 140 -12.79 -3.04 -4.48
C GLY A 140 -12.76 -2.75 -5.97
N LEU A 141 -12.85 -3.80 -6.81
CA LEU A 141 -12.98 -3.63 -8.26
C LEU A 141 -14.27 -2.92 -8.64
N LYS A 142 -15.39 -3.25 -7.98
CA LYS A 142 -16.67 -2.60 -8.23
C LYS A 142 -16.67 -1.13 -7.81
N VAL A 143 -16.03 -0.79 -6.69
CA VAL A 143 -15.85 0.60 -6.25
C VAL A 143 -15.06 1.40 -7.30
N ALA A 144 -13.94 0.86 -7.80
CA ALA A 144 -13.16 1.53 -8.84
C ALA A 144 -13.97 1.78 -10.11
N GLU A 145 -14.76 0.79 -10.54
CA GLU A 145 -15.68 0.89 -11.68
C GLU A 145 -16.74 1.98 -11.48
N LEU A 146 -17.41 2.00 -10.32
CA LEU A 146 -18.44 2.99 -9.99
C LEU A 146 -17.90 4.42 -9.93
N LEU A 147 -16.64 4.59 -9.50
CA LEU A 147 -15.95 5.88 -9.47
C LEU A 147 -15.34 6.27 -10.82
N GLY A 148 -15.42 5.43 -11.85
CA GLY A 148 -14.80 5.68 -13.15
C GLY A 148 -13.27 5.72 -13.10
N THR A 149 -12.66 5.06 -12.11
CA THR A 149 -11.22 5.06 -11.88
C THR A 149 -10.58 3.73 -12.27
N ALA A 150 -9.27 3.76 -12.56
CA ALA A 150 -8.52 2.54 -12.73
C ALA A 150 -8.46 1.76 -11.40
N ALA A 151 -8.65 0.43 -11.45
CA ALA A 151 -8.44 -0.42 -10.29
C ALA A 151 -7.03 -0.24 -9.72
N ASP A 152 -6.98 -0.12 -8.39
CA ASP A 152 -5.76 0.06 -7.62
C ASP A 152 -4.74 -1.08 -7.87
N PRO A 153 -3.46 -0.77 -8.09
CA PRO A 153 -2.46 -1.79 -8.39
C PRO A 153 -2.22 -2.77 -7.24
N HIS A 154 -2.33 -2.34 -5.98
CA HIS A 154 -2.17 -3.22 -4.83
C HIS A 154 -3.34 -4.21 -4.76
N LEU A 155 -4.58 -3.73 -4.94
CA LEU A 155 -5.77 -4.57 -5.07
C LEU A 155 -5.59 -5.64 -6.16
N LEU A 156 -5.10 -5.24 -7.35
CA LEU A 156 -4.85 -6.16 -8.45
C LEU A 156 -3.77 -7.19 -8.13
N ALA A 157 -2.69 -6.79 -7.44
CA ALA A 157 -1.62 -7.71 -7.06
C ALA A 157 -2.11 -8.80 -6.08
N VAL A 158 -2.86 -8.41 -5.06
CA VAL A 158 -3.46 -9.34 -4.09
C VAL A 158 -4.50 -10.23 -4.78
N LEU A 159 -5.31 -9.66 -5.67
CA LEU A 159 -6.27 -10.42 -6.47
C LEU A 159 -5.57 -11.48 -7.34
N ALA A 160 -4.43 -11.16 -7.95
CA ALA A 160 -3.69 -12.11 -8.75
C ALA A 160 -3.20 -13.30 -7.91
N LEU A 161 -2.70 -13.06 -6.71
CA LEU A 161 -2.33 -14.12 -5.77
C LEU A 161 -3.53 -15.02 -5.42
N VAL A 162 -4.66 -14.41 -5.10
CA VAL A 162 -5.91 -15.15 -4.80
C VAL A 162 -6.39 -15.96 -6.00
N GLN A 163 -6.34 -15.40 -7.20
CA GLN A 163 -6.74 -16.09 -8.42
C GLN A 163 -5.85 -17.29 -8.76
N ARG A 164 -4.59 -17.33 -8.30
CA ARG A 164 -3.74 -18.52 -8.48
C ARG A 164 -4.22 -19.70 -7.64
N GLU A 165 -4.73 -19.44 -6.44
CA GLU A 165 -5.16 -20.49 -5.50
C GLU A 165 -6.52 -21.11 -5.89
N VAL A 166 -7.46 -20.29 -6.38
CA VAL A 166 -8.84 -20.74 -6.64
C VAL A 166 -9.31 -20.57 -8.08
N GLY A 167 -8.46 -20.07 -8.96
CA GLY A 167 -8.83 -19.69 -10.32
C GLY A 167 -7.88 -20.23 -11.38
N SER A 168 -7.79 -19.50 -12.49
CA SER A 168 -6.94 -19.85 -13.63
C SER A 168 -5.55 -19.23 -13.46
N PRO A 169 -4.46 -20.02 -13.55
CA PRO A 169 -3.08 -19.51 -13.51
C PRO A 169 -2.82 -18.42 -14.57
N GLU A 170 -3.33 -18.60 -15.79
CA GLU A 170 -3.17 -17.61 -16.88
C GLU A 170 -3.89 -16.28 -16.57
N LYS A 171 -5.09 -16.35 -16.01
CA LYS A 171 -5.83 -15.14 -15.59
C LYS A 171 -5.09 -14.42 -14.47
N ALA A 172 -4.55 -15.17 -13.52
CA ALA A 172 -3.78 -14.60 -12.44
C ALA A 172 -2.50 -13.94 -12.95
N GLN A 173 -1.76 -14.58 -13.87
CA GLN A 173 -0.55 -14.00 -14.47
C GLN A 173 -0.86 -12.69 -15.20
N ARG A 174 -1.93 -12.64 -15.99
CA ARG A 174 -2.36 -11.38 -16.66
C ARG A 174 -2.73 -10.29 -15.64
N THR A 175 -3.42 -10.66 -14.56
CA THR A 175 -3.78 -9.72 -13.49
C THR A 175 -2.53 -9.20 -12.77
N ALA A 176 -1.56 -10.08 -12.50
CA ALA A 176 -0.28 -9.72 -11.90
C ALA A 176 0.54 -8.79 -12.79
N GLN A 177 0.62 -9.07 -14.10
CA GLN A 177 1.30 -8.23 -15.07
C GLN A 177 0.67 -6.83 -15.14
N LYS A 178 -0.67 -6.76 -15.14
CA LYS A 178 -1.39 -5.48 -15.09
C LYS A 178 -1.15 -4.71 -13.78
N ALA A 179 -1.08 -5.42 -12.64
CA ALA A 179 -0.73 -4.82 -11.36
C ALA A 179 0.69 -4.25 -11.39
N PHE A 180 1.64 -5.02 -11.96
CA PHE A 180 3.02 -4.62 -12.15
C PHE A 180 3.10 -3.33 -12.98
N GLU A 181 2.55 -3.33 -14.20
CA GLU A 181 2.55 -2.17 -15.10
C GLU A 181 2.00 -0.88 -14.48
N ARG A 182 1.01 -1.01 -13.58
CA ARG A 182 0.34 0.13 -12.92
C ARG A 182 0.96 0.55 -11.59
N SER A 183 1.68 -0.35 -10.95
CA SER A 183 2.31 -0.07 -9.66
C SER A 183 3.46 0.92 -9.84
N ARG A 184 3.79 1.68 -8.79
CA ARG A 184 5.01 2.51 -8.82
C ARG A 184 6.22 1.67 -8.44
N PRO A 185 7.41 1.93 -8.98
CA PRO A 185 8.63 1.37 -8.43
C PRO A 185 8.72 1.65 -6.93
N ARG A 186 9.33 0.72 -6.20
CA ARG A 186 9.58 0.73 -4.75
C ARG A 186 8.33 0.78 -3.88
N SER A 187 7.18 0.41 -4.44
CA SER A 187 5.91 0.39 -3.72
C SER A 187 5.54 -1.03 -3.24
N PRO A 188 4.75 -1.16 -2.16
CA PRO A 188 4.22 -2.47 -1.76
C PRO A 188 3.49 -3.19 -2.90
N ALA A 189 2.70 -2.47 -3.69
CA ALA A 189 1.98 -3.03 -4.84
C ALA A 189 2.92 -3.71 -5.86
N ARG A 190 4.09 -3.12 -6.11
CA ARG A 190 5.11 -3.67 -7.02
C ARG A 190 5.72 -4.96 -6.47
N VAL A 191 6.02 -4.99 -5.17
CA VAL A 191 6.50 -6.21 -4.49
C VAL A 191 5.46 -7.33 -4.59
N TRP A 192 4.20 -7.03 -4.27
CA TRP A 192 3.11 -8.01 -4.38
C TRP A 192 2.89 -8.49 -5.81
N ALA A 193 3.05 -7.61 -6.81
CA ALA A 193 2.95 -8.00 -8.22
C ALA A 193 4.08 -8.96 -8.62
N TRP A 194 5.31 -8.73 -8.17
CA TRP A 194 6.42 -9.66 -8.38
C TRP A 194 6.18 -11.02 -7.73
N LEU A 195 5.68 -11.05 -6.50
CA LEU A 195 5.29 -12.28 -5.82
C LEU A 195 4.18 -13.04 -6.58
N ALA A 196 3.20 -12.31 -7.11
CA ALA A 196 2.14 -12.89 -7.94
C ALA A 196 2.69 -13.51 -9.23
N LEU A 197 3.72 -12.89 -9.82
CA LEU A 197 4.49 -13.39 -10.98
C LEU A 197 5.51 -14.49 -10.63
N GLN A 198 5.58 -14.92 -9.36
CA GLN A 198 6.54 -15.93 -8.87
C GLN A 198 8.02 -15.51 -9.00
N GLN A 199 8.29 -14.21 -9.03
CA GLN A 199 9.65 -13.65 -9.09
C GLN A 199 10.08 -13.15 -7.69
N GLU A 200 10.34 -14.09 -6.77
CA GLU A 200 10.63 -13.74 -5.37
C GLU A 200 11.93 -12.96 -5.20
N ALA A 201 12.96 -13.26 -6.00
CA ALA A 201 14.23 -12.54 -5.96
C ALA A 201 14.05 -11.06 -6.30
N ASP A 202 13.30 -10.77 -7.37
CA ASP A 202 12.96 -9.40 -7.77
C ASP A 202 12.06 -8.72 -6.73
N ALA A 203 11.09 -9.44 -6.15
CA ALA A 203 10.26 -8.92 -5.07
C ALA A 203 11.09 -8.46 -3.86
N ARG A 204 12.12 -9.24 -3.47
CA ARG A 204 13.03 -8.89 -2.37
C ARG A 204 13.91 -7.69 -2.72
N ALA A 205 14.46 -7.64 -3.94
CA ALA A 205 15.24 -6.50 -4.40
C ALA A 205 14.39 -5.22 -4.44
N GLU A 206 13.16 -5.33 -4.92
CA GLU A 206 12.18 -4.24 -4.94
C GLU A 206 11.89 -3.73 -3.53
N ALA A 207 11.58 -4.64 -2.59
CA ALA A 207 11.32 -4.29 -1.19
C ALA A 207 12.52 -3.59 -0.55
N GLN A 208 13.73 -4.12 -0.75
CA GLN A 208 14.96 -3.51 -0.25
C GLN A 208 15.17 -2.11 -0.82
N SER A 209 14.99 -1.94 -2.13
CA SER A 209 15.18 -0.65 -2.80
C SER A 209 14.14 0.40 -2.39
N GLY A 210 12.97 -0.04 -1.93
CA GLY A 210 11.89 0.80 -1.40
C GLY A 210 11.86 0.95 0.12
N GLU A 211 12.90 0.47 0.82
CA GLU A 211 12.99 0.50 2.29
C GLU A 211 11.77 -0.18 2.96
N LEU A 212 11.21 -1.20 2.33
CA LEU A 212 9.99 -1.87 2.79
C LEU A 212 10.36 -3.01 3.76
N ASP A 213 9.61 -3.12 4.86
CA ASP A 213 9.76 -4.23 5.80
C ASP A 213 9.23 -5.54 5.18
N TRP A 214 10.16 -6.37 4.72
CA TRP A 214 9.86 -7.65 4.11
C TRP A 214 9.12 -8.61 5.04
N ALA A 215 9.51 -8.65 6.32
CA ALA A 215 8.90 -9.54 7.29
C ALA A 215 7.45 -9.16 7.53
N GLN A 216 7.13 -7.87 7.63
CA GLN A 216 5.77 -7.38 7.79
C GLN A 216 4.90 -7.62 6.55
N LEU A 217 5.45 -7.42 5.34
CA LEU A 217 4.76 -7.73 4.09
C LEU A 217 4.36 -9.21 4.02
N LEU A 218 5.23 -10.12 4.47
CA LEU A 218 4.94 -11.55 4.51
C LEU A 218 4.15 -12.00 5.76
N ALA A 219 4.32 -11.35 6.91
CA ALA A 219 3.51 -11.58 8.11
C ALA A 219 2.04 -11.31 7.79
N SER A 220 1.79 -10.33 6.91
CA SER A 220 0.47 -10.03 6.38
C SER A 220 -0.20 -11.17 5.63
N SER A 221 0.57 -12.21 5.28
CA SER A 221 0.12 -13.40 4.58
C SER A 221 0.13 -14.68 5.44
N THR A 222 0.79 -14.70 6.61
CA THR A 222 1.09 -15.93 7.38
C THR A 222 0.24 -16.17 8.63
N SER A 223 -0.75 -15.33 8.94
CA SER A 223 -1.70 -15.55 10.05
C SER A 223 -2.71 -16.67 9.75
N ALA A 224 -2.22 -17.89 9.56
CA ALA A 224 -2.97 -19.14 9.55
C ALA A 224 -2.07 -20.27 10.09
N THR A 225 -1.46 -20.07 11.25
CA THR A 225 -0.95 -21.17 12.08
C THR A 225 -1.08 -20.74 13.54
N HIS A 226 -1.71 -21.59 14.36
CA HIS A 226 -2.13 -21.38 15.76
C HIS A 226 -3.55 -20.85 15.99
N ALA A 227 -4.54 -21.73 15.82
CA ALA A 227 -5.45 -22.18 16.89
C ALA A 227 -6.34 -23.32 16.35
#